data_AF-A0A212J019-F1
#
_entry.id   AF-A0A212J019-F1
#
_cell.length_a   1.000
_cell.length_b   1.000
_cell.length_c   1.000
_cell.angle_alpha   90.00
_cell.angle_beta   90.00
_cell.angle_gamma   90.00
#
_symmetry.space_group_name_H-M   'P 1'
#
loop_
_entity.id
_entity.type
_entity.pdbx_description
1 polymer ?
#
loop_
_entity_poly.entity_id
_entity_poly.type
_entity_poly.pdbx_seq_one_letter_code
_entity_poly.pdbx_strand_id
1 'polypeptide(L)'
;MTDEALDALKHGEVQQARHVLALLASEIVIAVTNIPLASYPAAVKSVVPLIDQGKIEEAKAALQAALSTLVETRSVHPLPALRARLLLKRAETLVEDSQRSEASNERLETFLNEARQQLEMAELLGYGKKKDFEPLYAELRKVKQKTAGGGGGKGWLDEIKAKLSKLF
;
A
#
# COMPACT_ATOMS: atom_id res chain seq x y z
N MET A 1 8.25 21.21 -3.99
CA MET A 1 7.74 20.44 -2.84
C MET A 1 8.83 19.56 -2.24
N THR A 2 9.51 18.68 -2.99
CA THR A 2 10.65 17.92 -2.45
C THR A 2 11.83 18.82 -2.07
N ASP A 3 12.15 19.83 -2.87
CA ASP A 3 13.22 20.79 -2.56
C ASP A 3 12.91 21.64 -1.34
N GLU A 4 11.64 21.98 -1.13
CA GLU A 4 11.15 22.72 0.03
C GLU A 4 11.24 21.88 1.30
N ALA A 5 10.85 20.61 1.23
CA ALA A 5 11.04 19.68 2.35
C ALA A 5 12.53 19.46 2.66
N LEU A 6 13.37 19.36 1.62
CA LEU A 6 14.83 19.21 1.77
C LEU A 6 15.45 20.46 2.42
N ASP A 7 15.02 21.66 2.01
CA ASP A 7 15.48 22.92 2.58
C ASP A 7 15.10 23.06 4.06
N ALA A 8 13.84 22.78 4.41
CA ALA A 8 13.39 22.74 5.79
C ALA A 8 14.22 21.75 6.63
N LEU A 9 14.53 20.56 6.09
CA LEU A 9 15.38 19.58 6.78
C LEU A 9 16.82 20.09 6.98
N LYS A 10 17.41 20.79 6.01
CA LYS A 10 18.76 21.38 6.14
C LYS A 10 18.83 22.40 7.27
N HIS A 11 17.73 23.10 7.55
CA HIS A 11 17.63 24.09 8.64
C HIS A 11 17.12 23.48 9.96
N GLY A 12 16.90 22.16 10.03
CA GLY A 12 16.41 21.49 11.24
C GLY A 12 14.90 21.65 11.49
N GLU A 13 14.14 22.18 10.52
CA GLU A 13 12.71 22.46 10.60
C GLU A 13 11.86 21.22 10.30
N VAL A 14 12.05 20.17 11.11
CA VAL A 14 11.47 18.83 10.87
C VAL A 14 9.93 18.86 10.77
N GLN A 15 9.26 19.73 11.52
CA GLN A 15 7.79 19.80 11.51
C GLN A 15 7.25 20.39 10.19
N GLN A 16 7.96 21.36 9.62
CA GLN A 16 7.61 21.95 8.32
C GLN A 16 7.86 20.96 7.19
N ALA A 17 9.02 20.31 7.19
CA ALA A 17 9.34 19.25 6.24
C ALA A 17 8.27 18.13 6.27
N ARG A 18 7.84 17.70 7.46
CA ARG A 18 6.78 16.70 7.62
C ARG A 18 5.47 17.15 6.97
N HIS A 19 5.07 18.42 7.15
CA HIS A 19 3.82 18.92 6.59
C HIS A 19 3.85 18.93 5.05
N VAL A 20 4.97 19.36 4.45
CA VAL A 20 5.16 19.34 3.00
C VAL A 20 5.13 17.91 2.44
N LEU A 21 5.85 16.98 3.09
CA LEU A 21 5.89 15.58 2.67
C LEU A 21 4.54 14.87 2.83
N ALA A 22 3.73 15.24 3.84
CA ALA A 22 2.41 14.66 4.05
C ALA A 22 1.47 14.87 2.85
N LEU A 23 1.66 15.95 2.08
CA LEU A 23 0.89 16.24 0.87
C LEU A 23 1.25 15.33 -0.32
N LEU A 24 2.39 14.65 -0.27
CA LEU A 24 2.87 13.75 -1.33
C LEU A 24 2.43 12.30 -1.11
N ALA A 25 1.92 11.96 0.07
CA ALA A 25 1.49 10.60 0.37
C ALA A 25 0.34 10.18 -0.56
N SER A 26 0.53 9.07 -1.29
CA SER A 26 -0.46 8.46 -2.18
C SER A 26 -0.67 7.01 -1.76
N GLU A 27 -1.41 6.82 -0.67
CA GLU A 27 -1.55 5.54 0.00
C GLU A 27 -2.90 5.37 0.70
N ILE A 28 -3.22 4.12 0.99
CA ILE A 28 -4.27 3.74 1.93
C ILE A 28 -3.58 3.29 3.21
N VAL A 29 -3.96 3.88 4.34
CA VAL A 29 -3.50 3.45 5.67
C VAL A 29 -4.64 2.70 6.34
N ILE A 30 -4.41 1.42 6.63
CA ILE A 30 -5.33 0.60 7.42
C ILE A 30 -4.80 0.54 8.84
N ALA A 31 -5.56 1.09 9.78
CA ALA A 31 -5.28 1.00 11.21
C ALA A 31 -6.21 -0.04 11.85
N VAL A 32 -5.62 -0.99 12.57
CA VAL A 32 -6.36 -2.04 13.30
C VAL A 32 -6.02 -1.92 14.78
N THR A 33 -7.03 -1.68 15.60
CA THR A 33 -6.91 -1.68 17.06
C THR A 33 -7.10 -3.09 17.58
N ASN A 34 -6.04 -3.67 18.12
CA ASN A 34 -6.01 -5.04 18.63
C ASN A 34 -6.37 -5.06 20.11
N ILE A 35 -7.37 -5.88 20.44
CA ILE A 35 -7.84 -6.09 21.81
C ILE A 35 -7.17 -7.35 22.38
N PRO A 36 -6.43 -7.26 23.50
CA PRO A 36 -5.78 -8.42 24.09
C PRO A 36 -6.83 -9.33 24.73
N LEU A 37 -7.16 -10.43 24.04
CA LEU A 37 -8.27 -11.32 24.41
C LEU A 37 -8.14 -11.95 25.80
N ALA A 38 -6.91 -12.17 26.27
CA ALA A 38 -6.66 -12.79 27.57
C ALA A 38 -6.89 -11.83 28.74
N SER A 39 -6.40 -10.59 28.63
CA SER A 39 -6.39 -9.63 29.75
C SER A 39 -7.57 -8.65 29.70
N TYR A 40 -8.04 -8.25 28.51
CA TYR A 40 -9.06 -7.22 28.37
C TYR A 40 -10.41 -7.60 28.98
N PRO A 41 -10.98 -8.81 28.75
CA PRO A 41 -12.24 -9.19 29.39
C PRO A 41 -12.13 -9.28 30.92
N ALA A 42 -10.97 -9.73 31.44
CA ALA A 42 -10.72 -9.79 32.88
C ALA A 42 -10.64 -8.39 33.49
N ALA A 43 -9.95 -7.46 32.82
CA ALA A 43 -9.88 -6.07 33.22
C ALA A 43 -11.27 -5.42 33.28
N VAL A 44 -12.12 -5.61 32.25
CA VAL A 44 -13.49 -5.09 32.24
C VAL A 44 -14.33 -5.67 33.39
N LYS A 45 -14.25 -6.99 33.63
CA LYS A 45 -14.96 -7.64 34.74
C LYS A 45 -14.53 -7.11 36.11
N SER A 46 -13.24 -6.79 36.28
CA SER A 46 -12.69 -6.29 37.54
C SER A 46 -13.27 -4.91 37.95
N VAL A 47 -13.92 -4.20 37.02
CA VAL A 47 -14.52 -2.88 37.25
C VAL A 47 -15.92 -2.97 37.87
N VAL A 48 -16.64 -4.08 37.68
CA VAL A 48 -18.02 -4.24 38.17
C VAL A 48 -18.16 -3.91 39.67
N PRO A 49 -17.29 -4.42 40.57
CA PRO A 49 -17.40 -4.10 42.00
C PRO A 49 -17.19 -2.61 42.31
N LEU A 50 -16.40 -1.87 41.52
CA LEU A 50 -16.18 -0.44 41.71
C LEU A 50 -17.45 0.35 41.38
N ILE A 51 -18.17 -0.08 40.34
CA ILE A 51 -19.45 0.52 39.96
C ILE A 51 -20.50 0.26 41.04
N ASP A 52 -20.61 -0.98 41.52
CA ASP A 52 -21.56 -1.36 42.56
C ASP A 52 -21.33 -0.58 43.88
N GLN A 53 -20.08 -0.24 44.17
CA GLN A 53 -19.69 0.57 45.33
C GLN A 53 -19.83 2.08 45.11
N GLY A 54 -20.28 2.53 43.93
CA GLY A 54 -20.38 3.95 43.59
C GLY A 54 -19.02 4.64 43.35
N LYS A 55 -17.92 3.89 43.26
CA LYS A 55 -16.55 4.39 43.03
C LYS A 55 -16.30 4.68 41.55
N ILE A 56 -17.07 5.62 41.00
CA ILE A 56 -17.11 5.87 39.56
C ILE A 56 -15.77 6.37 39.00
N GLU A 57 -15.02 7.19 39.73
CA GLU A 57 -13.72 7.68 39.27
C GLU A 57 -12.65 6.57 39.21
N GLU A 58 -12.64 5.66 40.19
CA GLU A 58 -11.78 4.48 40.16
C GLU A 58 -12.14 3.54 39.01
N ALA A 59 -13.44 3.36 38.76
CA ALA A 59 -13.94 2.56 37.65
C ALA A 59 -13.50 3.12 36.28
N LYS A 60 -13.63 4.45 36.09
CA LYS A 60 -13.15 5.13 34.87
C LYS A 60 -11.66 4.96 34.68
N ALA A 61 -10.87 5.14 35.75
CA ALA A 61 -9.42 4.98 35.70
C ALA A 61 -9.02 3.55 35.29
N ALA A 62 -9.69 2.53 35.84
CA ALA A 62 -9.44 1.14 35.50
C ALA A 62 -9.80 0.80 34.04
N LEU A 63 -10.93 1.32 33.53
CA LEU A 63 -11.30 1.17 32.12
C LEU A 63 -10.33 1.89 31.19
N GLN A 64 -9.88 3.08 31.55
CA GLN A 64 -8.89 3.83 30.79
C GLN A 64 -7.55 3.10 30.74
N ALA A 65 -7.13 2.49 31.85
CA ALA A 65 -5.95 1.63 31.89
C ALA A 65 -6.10 0.44 30.93
N ALA A 66 -7.27 -0.22 30.91
CA ALA A 66 -7.55 -1.32 29.98
C ALA A 66 -7.54 -0.86 28.51
N LEU A 67 -8.15 0.29 28.18
CA LEU A 67 -8.10 0.88 26.84
C LEU A 67 -6.68 1.26 26.41
N SER A 68 -5.82 1.66 27.34
CA SER A 68 -4.43 1.99 27.06
C SER A 68 -3.56 0.77 26.74
N THR A 69 -4.07 -0.45 26.97
CA THR A 69 -3.40 -1.70 26.57
C THR A 69 -3.68 -2.10 25.12
N LEU A 70 -4.61 -1.42 24.44
CA LEU A 70 -4.94 -1.71 23.05
C LEU A 70 -3.76 -1.35 22.15
N VAL A 71 -3.40 -2.26 21.26
CA VAL A 71 -2.29 -2.06 20.34
C VAL A 71 -2.82 -1.71 18.97
N GLU A 72 -2.48 -0.54 18.44
CA GLU A 72 -2.78 -0.18 17.07
C GLU A 72 -1.67 -0.69 16.13
N THR A 73 -2.05 -1.53 15.18
CA THR A 73 -1.17 -1.93 14.07
C THR A 73 -1.58 -1.19 12.81
N ARG A 74 -0.61 -0.61 12.10
CA ARG A 74 -0.84 0.13 10.85
C ARG A 74 -0.22 -0.61 9.67
N SER A 75 -0.96 -0.70 8.58
CA SER A 75 -0.48 -1.17 7.29
C SER A 75 -0.63 -0.06 6.24
N VAL A 76 0.43 0.21 5.50
CA VAL A 76 0.48 1.24 4.46
C VAL A 76 0.49 0.57 3.10
N HIS A 77 -0.48 0.90 2.25
CA HIS A 77 -0.63 0.35 0.92
C HIS A 77 -0.54 1.45 -0.14
N PRO A 78 0.55 1.53 -0.92
CA PRO A 78 0.72 2.58 -1.93
C PRO A 78 -0.34 2.48 -3.04
N LEU A 79 -1.08 3.57 -3.26
CA LEU A 79 -2.11 3.65 -4.30
C LEU A 79 -1.54 3.38 -5.71
N PRO A 80 -0.35 3.91 -6.09
CA PRO A 80 0.20 3.61 -7.40
C PRO A 80 0.53 2.11 -7.57
N ALA A 81 1.02 1.43 -6.53
CA ALA A 81 1.25 -0.02 -6.58
C ALA A 81 -0.05 -0.82 -6.76
N LEU A 82 -1.12 -0.43 -6.04
CA LEU A 82 -2.44 -1.04 -6.19
C LEU A 82 -3.03 -0.83 -7.59
N ARG A 83 -2.91 0.38 -8.15
CA ARG A 83 -3.34 0.70 -9.51
C ARG A 83 -2.55 -0.11 -10.54
N ALA A 84 -1.22 -0.22 -10.39
CA ALA A 84 -0.40 -1.07 -11.24
C ALA A 84 -0.87 -2.54 -11.20
N ARG A 85 -1.16 -3.08 -10.01
CA ARG A 85 -1.70 -4.45 -9.85
C ARG A 85 -3.04 -4.63 -10.57
N LEU A 86 -3.93 -3.65 -10.48
CA LEU A 86 -5.22 -3.67 -11.19
C LEU A 86 -5.04 -3.62 -12.72
N LEU A 87 -4.14 -2.76 -13.21
CA LEU A 87 -3.83 -2.64 -14.64
C LEU A 87 -3.22 -3.92 -15.19
N LEU A 88 -2.30 -4.55 -14.45
CA LEU A 88 -1.74 -5.86 -14.81
C LEU A 88 -2.81 -6.95 -14.85
N LYS A 89 -3.76 -6.95 -13.90
CA LYS A 89 -4.89 -7.90 -13.92
C LYS A 89 -5.81 -7.69 -15.14
N ARG A 90 -6.01 -6.45 -15.60
CA ARG A 90 -6.76 -6.15 -16.83
C ARG A 90 -5.96 -6.46 -18.09
N ALA A 91 -4.64 -6.29 -18.05
CA ALA A 91 -3.75 -6.69 -19.13
C ALA A 91 -3.75 -8.21 -19.31
N GLU A 92 -3.78 -8.98 -18.21
CA GLU A 92 -3.77 -10.44 -18.22
C GLU A 92 -4.88 -11.03 -19.09
N THR A 93 -6.12 -10.54 -18.95
CA THR A 93 -7.24 -11.03 -19.77
C THR A 93 -7.02 -10.83 -21.27
N LEU A 94 -6.27 -9.80 -21.65
CA LEU A 94 -5.90 -9.54 -23.04
C LEU A 94 -4.68 -10.37 -23.45
N VAL A 95 -3.68 -10.50 -22.58
CA VAL A 95 -2.48 -11.31 -22.85
C VAL A 95 -2.82 -12.78 -23.12
N GLU A 96 -3.83 -13.31 -22.43
CA GLU A 96 -4.27 -14.71 -22.59
C GLU A 96 -5.17 -14.94 -23.82
N ASP A 97 -5.71 -13.88 -24.44
CA ASP A 97 -6.50 -13.98 -25.65
C ASP A 97 -5.61 -14.21 -26.88
N SER A 98 -5.65 -15.42 -27.43
CA SER A 98 -4.90 -15.80 -28.64
C SER A 98 -5.48 -15.26 -29.95
N GLN A 99 -6.65 -14.61 -29.92
CA GLN A 99 -7.36 -14.05 -31.07
C GLN A 99 -7.60 -12.54 -30.89
N ARG A 100 -6.69 -11.83 -30.22
CA ARG A 100 -6.81 -10.40 -29.97
C ARG A 100 -6.94 -9.59 -31.27
N SER A 101 -7.96 -8.73 -31.30
CA SER A 101 -8.08 -7.68 -32.30
C SER A 101 -6.99 -6.61 -32.17
N GLU A 102 -6.83 -5.78 -33.20
CA GLU A 102 -5.93 -4.61 -33.16
C GLU A 102 -6.29 -3.64 -32.02
N ALA A 103 -7.57 -3.34 -31.83
CA ALA A 103 -8.05 -2.53 -30.70
C ALA A 103 -7.73 -3.17 -29.34
N SER A 104 -7.78 -4.50 -29.24
CA SER A 104 -7.36 -5.23 -28.04
C SER A 104 -5.85 -5.14 -27.79
N ASN A 105 -5.03 -5.11 -28.86
CA ASN A 105 -3.58 -4.90 -28.76
C ASN A 105 -3.24 -3.49 -28.27
N GLU A 106 -3.87 -2.46 -28.82
CA GLU A 106 -3.69 -1.06 -28.38
C GLU A 106 -4.08 -0.88 -26.91
N ARG A 107 -5.19 -1.50 -26.49
CA ARG A 107 -5.65 -1.46 -25.11
C ARG A 107 -4.70 -2.19 -24.16
N LEU A 108 -4.15 -3.33 -24.58
CA LEU A 108 -3.12 -4.04 -23.83
C LEU A 108 -1.87 -3.17 -23.66
N GLU A 109 -1.39 -2.54 -24.73
CA GLU A 109 -0.25 -1.65 -24.68
C GLU A 109 -0.50 -0.48 -23.72
N THR A 110 -1.69 0.11 -23.78
CA THR A 110 -2.13 1.17 -22.87
C THR A 110 -2.06 0.72 -21.41
N PHE A 111 -2.62 -0.46 -21.08
CA PHE A 111 -2.53 -0.98 -19.70
C PHE A 111 -1.10 -1.24 -19.23
N LEU A 112 -0.23 -1.75 -20.09
CA LEU A 112 1.18 -1.98 -19.75
C LEU A 112 1.97 -0.66 -19.63
N ASN A 113 1.61 0.37 -20.39
CA ASN A 113 2.17 1.72 -20.29
C ASN A 113 1.73 2.39 -18.99
N GLU A 114 0.44 2.40 -18.69
CA GLU A 114 -0.09 2.97 -17.45
C GLU A 114 0.44 2.22 -16.22
N ALA A 115 0.54 0.89 -16.26
CA ALA A 115 1.11 0.10 -15.16
C ALA A 115 2.56 0.53 -14.88
N ARG A 116 3.34 0.79 -15.94
CA ARG A 116 4.70 1.32 -15.81
C ARG A 116 4.71 2.68 -15.14
N GLN A 117 3.87 3.61 -15.60
CA GLN A 117 3.79 4.96 -15.04
C GLN A 117 3.38 4.95 -13.56
N GLN A 118 2.47 4.05 -13.16
CA GLN A 118 2.10 3.90 -11.75
C GLN A 118 3.27 3.37 -10.90
N LEU A 119 4.09 2.46 -11.43
CA LEU A 119 5.30 2.01 -10.74
C LEU A 119 6.38 3.10 -10.67
N GLU A 120 6.56 3.90 -11.72
CA GLU A 120 7.44 5.08 -11.72
C GLU A 120 6.97 6.11 -10.70
N MET A 121 5.66 6.35 -10.60
CA MET A 121 5.08 7.19 -9.55
C MET A 121 5.36 6.63 -8.15
N ALA A 122 5.23 5.31 -7.95
CA ALA A 122 5.54 4.68 -6.67
C ALA A 122 7.03 4.86 -6.28
N GLU A 123 7.94 4.71 -7.25
CA GLU A 123 9.37 4.96 -7.04
C GLU A 123 9.64 6.44 -6.67
N LEU A 124 9.07 7.37 -7.44
CA LEU A 124 9.25 8.82 -7.23
C LEU A 124 8.72 9.28 -5.87
N LEU A 125 7.62 8.70 -5.40
CA LEU A 125 7.05 8.97 -4.08
C LEU A 125 7.80 8.27 -2.94
N GLY A 126 8.84 7.48 -3.24
CA GLY A 126 9.70 6.87 -2.24
C GLY A 126 9.15 5.59 -1.60
N TYR A 127 8.17 4.93 -2.22
CA TYR A 127 7.59 3.68 -1.72
C TYR A 127 8.52 2.47 -1.84
N GLY A 128 9.68 2.64 -2.47
CA GLY A 128 10.75 1.66 -2.56
C GLY A 128 11.99 2.32 -3.15
N LYS A 129 13.09 1.59 -3.19
CA LYS A 129 14.32 2.09 -3.82
C LYS A 129 14.33 1.72 -5.29
N LYS A 130 15.09 2.47 -6.09
CA LYS A 130 15.30 2.18 -7.51
C LYS A 130 15.61 0.70 -7.81
N LYS A 131 16.51 0.08 -7.03
CA LYS A 131 16.88 -1.34 -7.14
C LYS A 131 15.71 -2.32 -6.95
N ASP A 132 14.66 -1.91 -6.24
CA ASP A 132 13.47 -2.73 -5.97
C ASP A 132 12.49 -2.66 -7.17
N PHE A 133 12.49 -1.53 -7.91
CA PHE A 133 11.66 -1.30 -9.09
C PHE A 133 12.32 -1.73 -10.42
N GLU A 134 13.65 -1.70 -10.52
CA GLU A 134 14.39 -2.12 -11.71
C GLU A 134 13.96 -3.49 -12.25
N PRO A 135 13.80 -4.54 -11.41
CA PRO A 135 13.28 -5.83 -11.87
C PRO A 135 11.85 -5.76 -12.43
N LEU A 136 10.98 -4.92 -11.86
CA LEU A 136 9.61 -4.75 -12.35
C LEU A 136 9.60 -4.09 -13.73
N TYR A 137 10.43 -3.08 -13.95
CA TYR A 137 10.57 -2.41 -15.25
C TYR A 137 11.13 -3.34 -16.32
N ALA A 138 12.10 -4.18 -15.97
CA ALA A 138 12.66 -5.17 -16.87
C ALA A 138 11.59 -6.18 -17.30
N GLU A 139 10.78 -6.69 -16.37
CA GLU A 139 9.69 -7.61 -16.70
C GLU A 139 8.59 -6.94 -17.55
N LEU A 140 8.17 -5.71 -17.23
CA LEU A 140 7.23 -4.98 -18.10
C LEU A 140 7.75 -4.83 -19.52
N ARG A 141 9.05 -4.52 -19.68
CA ARG A 141 9.65 -4.38 -21.01
C ARG A 141 9.64 -5.70 -21.76
N LYS A 142 10.00 -6.81 -21.10
CA LYS A 142 9.94 -8.15 -21.69
C LYS A 142 8.53 -8.51 -22.14
N VAL A 143 7.53 -8.26 -21.29
CA VAL A 143 6.13 -8.52 -21.64
C VAL A 143 5.71 -7.71 -22.86
N LYS A 144 5.97 -6.39 -22.87
CA LYS A 144 5.65 -5.52 -24.02
C LYS A 144 6.26 -6.03 -25.32
N GLN A 145 7.54 -6.43 -25.29
CA GLN A 145 8.22 -6.99 -26.46
C GLN A 145 7.56 -8.29 -26.95
N LYS A 146 7.17 -9.18 -26.03
CA LYS A 146 6.50 -10.44 -26.39
C LYS A 146 5.09 -10.21 -26.94
N THR A 147 4.38 -9.18 -26.47
CA THR A 147 3.00 -8.90 -26.89
C THR A 147 2.91 -8.04 -28.16
N ALA A 148 3.96 -7.27 -28.50
CA ALA A 148 3.98 -6.39 -29.67
C ALA A 148 3.77 -7.12 -31.00
N GLY A 149 4.17 -8.39 -31.10
CA GLY A 149 3.94 -9.23 -32.28
C GLY A 149 2.58 -9.93 -32.33
N GLY A 150 1.60 -9.49 -31.53
CA GLY A 150 0.31 -10.19 -31.37
C GLY A 150 0.41 -11.46 -30.49
N GLY A 151 1.59 -11.74 -29.94
CA GLY A 151 1.82 -12.88 -29.05
C GLY A 151 1.00 -12.78 -27.76
N GLY A 152 0.52 -13.93 -27.30
CA GLY A 152 -0.24 -14.07 -26.08
C GLY A 152 0.03 -15.43 -25.44
N GLY A 153 -0.13 -15.50 -24.12
CA GLY A 153 0.12 -16.74 -23.40
C GLY A 153 -0.20 -16.62 -21.91
N LYS A 154 -0.72 -17.73 -21.38
CA LYS A 154 -1.01 -17.86 -19.96
C LYS A 154 0.24 -17.66 -19.11
N GLY A 155 0.10 -16.90 -18.04
CA GLY A 155 1.16 -16.67 -17.06
C GLY A 155 2.29 -15.74 -17.48
N TRP A 156 2.19 -15.07 -18.64
CA TRP A 156 3.20 -14.10 -19.07
C TRP A 156 3.35 -12.90 -18.13
N LEU A 157 2.33 -12.60 -17.32
CA LEU A 157 2.35 -11.56 -16.29
C LEU A 157 2.62 -12.08 -14.88
N ASP A 158 2.79 -13.40 -14.68
CA ASP A 158 2.90 -13.97 -13.34
C ASP A 158 4.15 -13.50 -12.61
N GLU A 159 5.28 -13.43 -13.32
CA GLU A 159 6.54 -13.00 -12.72
C GLU A 159 6.47 -11.56 -12.20
N ILE A 160 5.91 -10.62 -12.99
CA ILE A 160 5.77 -9.24 -12.53
C ILE A 160 4.75 -9.11 -11.39
N LYS A 161 3.61 -9.80 -11.47
CA LYS A 161 2.62 -9.80 -10.38
C LYS A 161 3.24 -10.34 -9.09
N ALA A 162 4.04 -11.41 -9.18
CA ALA A 162 4.72 -12.00 -8.03
C ALA A 162 5.77 -11.07 -7.43
N LYS A 163 6.59 -10.40 -8.26
CA LYS A 163 7.56 -9.40 -7.78
C LYS A 163 6.84 -8.21 -7.12
N LEU A 164 5.75 -7.73 -7.73
CA LEU A 164 4.97 -6.61 -7.19
C LEU A 164 4.32 -6.95 -5.84
N SER A 165 3.81 -8.17 -5.68
CA SER A 165 3.24 -8.64 -4.40
C SER A 165 4.28 -8.93 -3.32
N LYS A 166 5.54 -9.22 -3.70
CA LYS A 166 6.64 -9.34 -2.74
C LYS A 166 7.11 -7.97 -2.23
N LEU A 167 6.95 -6.93 -3.05
CA LEU A 167 7.33 -5.57 -2.70
C LEU A 167 6.26 -4.86 -1.84
N PHE A 168 4.97 -5.19 -2.03
CA PHE A 168 3.82 -4.56 -1.35
C PHE A 168 2.70 -5.53 -0.97
#